data_AF-A0A1X9Y1A8-F1
#
_entry.id   AF-A0A1X9Y1A8-F1
#
_cell.length_a   1.000
_cell.length_b   1.000
_cell.length_c   1.000
_cell.angle_alpha   90.00
_cell.angle_beta   90.00
_cell.angle_gamma   90.00
#
_symmetry.space_group_name_H-M   'P 1'
#
loop_
_entity.id
_entity.type
_entity.pdbx_description
1 polymer ?
#
loop_
_entity_poly.entity_id
_entity_poly.type
_entity_poly.pdbx_seq_one_letter_code
_entity_poly.pdbx_strand_id
1 'polypeptide(L)'
;TLFIDSQWQPNLFRNTTAIYPFLNNPSWNLETAMADEAIQHMKQLKAIAPDKPFFVYYVPGATHAPHHPTPEWIKKIGDMHLF
;
A
#
# COMPACT_ATOMS: atom_id res chain seq x y z
N THR A 1 -1.01 -15.35 8.23
CA THR A 1 -0.47 -15.36 6.87
C THR A 1 -1.50 -14.75 5.95
N LEU A 2 -1.26 -13.53 5.44
CA LEU A 2 -2.16 -12.86 4.51
C LEU A 2 -1.90 -13.48 3.13
N PHE A 3 -2.88 -14.19 2.57
CA PHE A 3 -2.82 -14.62 1.16
C PHE A 3 -3.17 -13.39 0.31
N ILE A 4 -2.18 -12.84 -0.38
CA ILE A 4 -2.36 -11.69 -1.28
C ILE A 4 -2.57 -12.26 -2.69
N ASP A 5 -3.80 -12.66 -3.00
CA ASP A 5 -4.16 -13.16 -4.34
C ASP A 5 -4.32 -12.01 -5.35
N SER A 6 -4.50 -10.76 -4.90
CA SER A 6 -4.61 -9.58 -5.76
C SER A 6 -4.26 -8.28 -5.02
N GLN A 7 -3.36 -7.48 -5.59
CA GLN A 7 -3.02 -6.13 -5.09
C GLN A 7 -4.13 -5.08 -5.29
N TRP A 8 -5.16 -5.40 -6.09
CA TRP A 8 -6.29 -4.51 -6.37
C TRP A 8 -7.52 -4.83 -5.53
N GLN A 9 -7.71 -6.10 -5.18
CA GLN A 9 -8.84 -6.57 -4.37
C GLN A 9 -8.38 -7.61 -3.33
N PRO A 10 -7.48 -7.25 -2.41
CA PRO A 10 -6.99 -8.16 -1.38
C PRO A 10 -8.02 -8.36 -0.26
N ASN A 11 -8.03 -9.55 0.34
CA ASN A 11 -8.70 -9.76 1.62
C ASN A 11 -7.90 -9.08 2.75
N LEU A 12 -8.24 -7.83 3.05
CA LEU A 12 -7.56 -7.02 4.06
C LEU A 12 -8.25 -7.07 5.41
N PHE A 13 -7.43 -7.11 6.45
CA PHE A 13 -7.86 -7.00 7.83
C PHE A 13 -7.10 -5.88 8.52
N ARG A 14 -7.85 -4.96 9.13
CA ARG A 14 -7.32 -3.99 10.09
C ARG A 14 -7.52 -4.54 11.48
N ASN A 15 -6.44 -5.01 12.10
CA ASN A 15 -6.48 -5.73 13.36
C ASN A 15 -7.39 -6.97 13.25
N THR A 16 -8.62 -6.92 13.79
CA THR A 16 -9.62 -8.00 13.72
C THR A 16 -10.79 -7.71 12.77
N THR A 17 -10.79 -6.55 12.10
CA THR A 17 -11.90 -6.11 11.26
C THR A 17 -11.53 -6.24 9.79
N ALA A 18 -12.34 -6.97 9.02
CA ALA A 18 -12.19 -7.03 7.57
C ALA A 18 -12.51 -5.65 6.96
N ILE A 19 -11.63 -5.14 6.10
CA ILE A 19 -11.80 -3.88 5.40
C ILE A 19 -11.77 -4.12 3.90
N TYR A 20 -12.61 -3.40 3.16
CA TYR A 20 -12.70 -3.50 1.71
C TYR A 20 -12.57 -2.12 1.06
N PRO A 21 -11.40 -1.46 1.20
CA PRO A 21 -11.19 -0.08 0.75
C PRO A 21 -11.23 0.09 -0.78
N PHE A 22 -11.16 -1.02 -1.53
CA PHE A 22 -11.28 -1.05 -2.99
C PHE A 22 -12.74 -0.96 -3.49
N LEU A 23 -13.74 -1.14 -2.63
CA LEU A 23 -15.15 -1.02 -3.05
C LEU A 23 -15.45 0.42 -3.48
N ASN A 24 -15.94 0.57 -4.72
CA ASN A 24 -16.21 1.86 -5.38
C ASN A 24 -15.00 2.75 -5.69
N ASN A 25 -13.77 2.21 -5.59
CA ASN A 25 -12.56 2.96 -5.93
C ASN A 25 -11.72 2.22 -6.97
N PRO A 26 -11.94 2.47 -8.28
CA PRO A 26 -11.25 1.77 -9.35
C PRO A 26 -9.77 2.15 -9.50
N SER A 27 -9.32 3.26 -8.91
CA SER A 27 -7.91 3.67 -8.89
C SER A 27 -7.17 3.24 -7.62
N TRP A 28 -7.83 2.51 -6.73
CA TRP A 28 -7.26 2.07 -5.46
C TRP A 28 -6.14 1.05 -5.67
N ASN A 29 -5.02 1.22 -4.99
CA ASN A 29 -3.91 0.27 -4.98
C ASN A 29 -3.46 0.02 -3.54
N LEU A 30 -3.18 -1.24 -3.18
CA LEU A 30 -2.75 -1.61 -1.83
C LEU A 30 -1.53 -0.81 -1.35
N GLU A 31 -0.52 -0.66 -2.21
CA GLU A 31 0.74 0.02 -1.87
C GLU A 31 0.52 1.49 -1.55
N THR A 32 -0.22 2.19 -2.41
CA THR A 32 -0.56 3.60 -2.20
C THR A 32 -1.38 3.78 -0.93
N ALA A 33 -2.37 2.91 -0.71
CA ALA A 33 -3.21 2.98 0.48
C ALA A 33 -2.42 2.74 1.78
N MET A 34 -1.50 1.75 1.77
CA MET A 34 -0.61 1.50 2.92
C MET A 34 0.32 2.68 3.18
N ALA A 35 0.85 3.32 2.13
CA ALA A 35 1.68 4.52 2.27
C ALA A 35 0.89 5.70 2.86
N ASP A 36 -0.32 5.95 2.34
CA ASP A 36 -1.19 7.03 2.82
C ASP A 36 -1.57 6.84 4.30
N GLU A 37 -1.90 5.61 4.70
CA GLU A 37 -2.18 5.28 6.10
C GLU A 37 -0.97 5.51 7.00
N ALA A 38 0.22 5.09 6.58
CA ALA A 38 1.45 5.32 7.35
C ALA A 38 1.73 6.82 7.51
N ILE A 39 1.55 7.61 6.45
CA ILE A 39 1.71 9.07 6.47
C ILE A 39 0.69 9.69 7.42
N GLN A 40 -0.58 9.28 7.35
CA GLN A 40 -1.62 9.78 8.23
C GLN A 40 -1.31 9.46 9.70
N HIS A 41 -0.85 8.23 9.98
CA HIS A 41 -0.46 7.82 11.33
C HIS A 41 0.69 8.67 11.88
N MET A 42 1.74 8.90 11.08
CA MET A 42 2.85 9.78 11.46
C MET A 42 2.39 11.22 11.71
N LYS A 43 1.51 11.76 10.87
CA LYS A 43 0.94 13.11 11.06
C LYS A 43 0.13 13.21 12.36
N GLN A 44 -0.67 12.20 12.67
CA GLN A 44 -1.46 12.15 13.91
C GLN A 44 -0.56 12.07 15.15
N LEU A 45 0.45 11.20 15.14
CA LEU A 45 1.41 11.09 16.24
C LEU A 45 2.12 12.42 16.49
N LYS A 46 2.57 13.08 15.43
CA LYS A 46 3.24 14.39 15.53
C LYS A 46 2.31 15.50 16.02
N ALA A 47 1.03 15.45 15.67
CA ALA A 47 0.04 16.42 16.14
C ALA A 47 -0.28 16.25 17.64
N ILE A 48 -0.27 15.01 18.15
CA ILE A 48 -0.59 14.71 19.56
C ILE A 48 0.63 14.93 20.47
N ALA A 49 1.80 14.46 20.05
CA ALA A 49 3.03 14.50 20.84
C ALA A 49 4.25 14.70 19.92
N PRO A 50 4.55 15.95 19.53
CA PRO A 50 5.59 16.25 18.55
C PRO A 50 7.00 15.81 18.99
N ASP A 51 7.26 15.78 20.30
CA ASP A 51 8.58 15.47 20.85
C ASP A 51 8.82 13.98 21.11
N LYS A 52 7.79 13.14 20.90
CA LYS A 52 7.88 11.70 21.19
C LYS A 52 8.43 10.96 19.96
N PRO A 53 9.53 10.20 20.09
CA PRO A 53 10.02 9.37 18.99
C PRO A 53 8.99 8.29 18.64
N PHE A 54 8.82 8.02 17.35
CA PHE A 54 7.92 7.00 16.84
C PHE A 54 8.69 5.94 16.05
N PHE A 55 8.11 4.76 15.94
CA PHE A 55 8.63 3.64 15.16
C PHE A 55 7.56 3.18 14.18
N VAL A 56 7.90 3.08 12.90
CA VAL A 56 7.01 2.54 11.85
C VAL A 56 7.68 1.31 11.25
N TYR A 57 7.01 0.16 11.35
CA TYR A 57 7.39 -1.05 10.62
C TYR A 57 6.56 -1.14 9.33
N TYR A 58 7.16 -0.70 8.23
CA TYR A 58 6.50 -0.62 6.93
C TYR A 58 6.97 -1.76 6.02
N VAL A 59 6.05 -2.67 5.68
CA VAL A 59 6.33 -3.85 4.85
C VAL A 59 5.38 -3.85 3.65
N PRO A 60 5.77 -3.26 2.51
CA PRO A 60 4.96 -3.25 1.31
C PRO A 60 4.83 -4.66 0.70
N GLY A 61 3.69 -4.96 0.09
CA GLY A 61 3.42 -6.23 -0.60
C GLY A 61 3.92 -6.27 -2.04
N ALA A 62 4.44 -5.16 -2.58
CA ALA A 62 4.67 -4.88 -4.00
C ALA A 62 5.43 -5.97 -4.77
N THR A 63 6.35 -6.67 -4.12
CA THR A 63 7.19 -7.71 -4.73
C THR A 63 6.63 -9.12 -4.56
N HIS A 64 5.51 -9.28 -3.86
CA HIS A 64 4.83 -10.57 -3.74
C HIS A 64 3.99 -10.84 -4.99
N ALA A 65 3.99 -12.09 -5.46
CA ALA A 65 3.16 -12.49 -6.59
C ALA A 65 1.67 -12.51 -6.18
N PRO A 66 0.72 -12.14 -7.07
CA PRO A 66 0.91 -11.69 -8.44
C PRO A 66 1.38 -10.22 -8.56
N HIS A 67 2.27 -9.95 -9.50
CA HIS A 67 2.80 -8.60 -9.75
C HIS A 67 1.78 -7.76 -10.51
N HIS A 68 1.32 -6.68 -9.89
CA HIS A 68 0.36 -5.74 -10.48
C HIS A 68 0.94 -4.31 -10.50
N PRO A 69 1.97 -4.05 -11.33
CA PRO A 69 2.54 -2.70 -11.46
C PRO A 69 1.53 -1.76 -12.12
N THR A 70 1.61 -0.47 -11.80
CA THR A 70 0.79 0.53 -12.48
C THR A 70 1.23 0.69 -13.95
N PRO A 71 0.33 1.13 -14.85
CA PRO A 71 0.65 1.30 -16.28
C PRO A 71 1.85 2.22 -16.54
N GLU A 72 2.09 3.20 -15.67
CA GLU A 72 3.25 4.09 -15.72
C GLU A 72 4.57 3.30 -15.65
N TRP A 73 4.69 2.37 -14.70
CA TRP A 73 5.90 1.56 -14.53
C TRP A 73 6.10 0.58 -15.68
N ILE A 74 5.02 0.01 -16.21
CA ILE A 74 5.05 -0.83 -17.42
C ILE A 74 5.59 -0.02 -18.60
N LYS A 75 5.04 1.18 -18.82
CA LYS A 75 5.47 2.08 -19.90
C LYS A 75 6.94 2.47 -19.74
N LYS A 76 7.34 2.89 -18.53
CA LYS A 76 8.72 3.32 -18.25
C LYS A 76 9.74 2.23 -18.56
N ILE A 77 9.50 1.01 -18.11
CA ILE A 77 10.43 -0.10 -18.35
C ILE A 77 10.43 -0.53 -19.82
N GLY A 78 9.27 -0.49 -20.49
CA GLY A 78 9.19 -0.69 -21.94
C GLY A 78 9.98 0.36 -22.74
N ASP A 79 9.83 1.64 -22.39
CA ASP A 79 10.54 2.76 -23.03
C ASP A 79 12.06 2.70 -22.83
N MET A 80 12.54 2.02 -21.77
CA MET A 80 13.97 1.86 -21.50
C MET A 80 14.66 0.87 -22.44
N HIS A 81 13.93 0.09 -23.24
CA HIS A 81 14.48 -0.89 -24.20
C HIS A 81 15.62 -1.71 -23.60
N LEU A 82 15.41 -2.26 -22.39
CA LEU A 82 16.44 -2.95 -21.64
C LEU A 82 16.87 -4.29 -22.27
N PHE A 83 16.21 -4.70 -23.36
CA PHE A 83 16.50 -5.86 -24.20
C PHE A 83 16.10 -5.58 -25.65
#